data_AF-A0A8K0CRK8-F1
#
_entry.id   AF-A0A8K0CRK8-F1
#
_cell.length_a   1.000
_cell.length_b   1.000
_cell.length_c   1.000
_cell.angle_alpha   90.00
_cell.angle_beta   90.00
_cell.angle_gamma   90.00
#
_symmetry.space_group_name_H-M   'P 1'
#
loop_
_entity.id
_entity.type
_entity.pdbx_description
1 polymer ?
#
loop_
_entity_poly.entity_id
_entity_poly.type
_entity_poly.pdbx_seq_one_letter_code
_entity_poly.pdbx_strand_id
1 'polypeptide(L)'
;MATGIRRLLIYGPDIIDSALLLIDKLSEEARESTNKLIRRYRKNVFRKYSRVKNLEAVFGRLLAATDPYVASLRKPPQKKLKSLLPDAIDLLLQPKTREDEVNEDEVDEDEVDEDEVDEDKVVENEVDNDEHDLI
;
A
#
# COMPACT_ATOMS: atom_id res chain seq x y z
N MET A 1 0.28 -31.49 -20.77
CA MET A 1 -0.04 -30.15 -20.21
C MET A 1 0.98 -29.79 -19.14
N ALA A 2 1.25 -28.50 -18.93
CA ALA A 2 2.07 -28.06 -17.81
C ALA A 2 1.38 -28.37 -16.46
N THR A 3 2.17 -28.64 -15.42
CA THR A 3 1.66 -29.05 -14.09
C THR A 3 0.79 -27.98 -13.44
N GLY A 4 1.13 -26.69 -13.60
CA GLY A 4 0.31 -25.57 -13.13
C GLY A 4 -1.07 -25.52 -13.79
N ILE A 5 -1.13 -25.64 -15.13
CA ILE A 5 -2.38 -25.64 -15.90
C ILE A 5 -3.28 -26.82 -15.47
N ARG A 6 -2.70 -28.02 -15.30
CA ARG A 6 -3.45 -29.19 -14.81
C ARG A 6 -4.02 -28.95 -13.40
N ARG A 7 -3.24 -28.34 -12.50
CA ARG A 7 -3.70 -28.02 -11.14
C ARG A 7 -4.85 -27.01 -11.15
N LEU A 8 -4.75 -25.97 -11.98
CA LEU A 8 -5.78 -24.95 -12.12
C LEU A 8 -7.09 -25.51 -12.70
N LEU A 9 -7.02 -26.26 -13.81
CA LEU A 9 -8.22 -26.70 -14.54
C LEU A 9 -8.91 -27.94 -13.96
N ILE A 10 -8.15 -28.86 -13.33
CA ILE A 10 -8.72 -30.11 -12.78
C ILE A 10 -8.99 -29.98 -11.28
N TYR A 11 -8.02 -29.50 -10.51
CA TYR A 11 -8.10 -29.43 -9.05
C TYR A 11 -8.49 -28.03 -8.53
N GLY A 12 -8.72 -27.06 -9.41
CA GLY A 12 -9.10 -25.69 -9.04
C GLY A 12 -10.35 -25.62 -8.15
N PRO A 13 -11.49 -26.23 -8.55
CA PRO A 13 -12.70 -26.24 -7.74
C PRO A 13 -12.48 -26.87 -6.36
N ASP A 14 -11.91 -28.07 -6.30
CA ASP A 14 -11.60 -28.77 -5.04
C ASP A 14 -10.73 -27.92 -4.09
N ILE A 15 -9.79 -27.14 -4.64
CA ILE A 15 -8.92 -26.22 -3.88
C ILE A 15 -9.70 -25.01 -3.38
N ILE A 16 -10.62 -24.46 -4.17
CA ILE A 16 -11.47 -23.31 -3.77
C ILE A 16 -12.41 -23.74 -2.63
N ASP A 17 -13.08 -24.89 -2.78
CA ASP A 17 -14.04 -25.40 -1.79
C ASP A 17 -13.39 -25.80 -0.45
N SER A 18 -12.10 -26.18 -0.47
CA SER A 18 -11.35 -26.57 0.74
C SER A 18 -10.48 -25.45 1.34
N ALA A 19 -10.37 -24.30 0.68
CA ALA A 19 -9.54 -23.19 1.15
C ALA A 19 -10.22 -22.41 2.28
N LEU A 20 -9.54 -22.30 3.43
CA LEU A 20 -9.99 -21.50 4.58
C LEU A 20 -9.96 -19.97 4.33
N LEU A 21 -9.21 -19.52 3.33
CA LEU A 21 -8.97 -18.11 3.01
C LEU A 21 -8.91 -17.92 1.50
N LEU A 22 -9.26 -16.70 1.04
CA LEU A 22 -9.09 -16.27 -0.34
C LEU A 22 -7.65 -16.53 -0.82
N ILE A 23 -7.51 -17.07 -2.03
CA ILE A 23 -6.23 -17.51 -2.62
C ILE A 23 -5.16 -16.40 -2.57
N ASP A 24 -5.54 -15.13 -2.77
CA ASP A 24 -4.68 -13.95 -2.63
C ASP A 24 -3.96 -13.89 -1.26
N LYS A 25 -4.66 -14.21 -0.16
CA LYS A 25 -4.10 -14.17 1.20
C LYS A 25 -3.14 -15.31 1.48
N LEU A 26 -3.19 -16.38 0.70
CA LEU A 26 -2.26 -17.52 0.75
C LEU A 26 -1.10 -17.37 -0.26
N SER A 27 -1.04 -16.26 -1.01
CA SER A 27 -0.03 -16.03 -2.05
C SER A 27 1.39 -15.92 -1.53
N GLU A 28 2.32 -16.58 -2.22
CA GLU A 28 3.75 -16.51 -1.95
C GLU A 28 4.37 -15.13 -2.30
N GLU A 29 3.71 -14.33 -3.12
CA GLU A 29 4.22 -13.04 -3.60
C GLU A 29 4.56 -12.07 -2.45
N ALA A 30 3.78 -12.08 -1.36
CA ALA A 30 4.07 -11.31 -0.15
C ALA A 30 5.45 -11.68 0.45
N ARG A 31 5.79 -12.97 0.46
CA ARG A 31 7.07 -13.51 0.93
C ARG A 31 8.23 -13.15 -0.01
N GLU A 32 7.99 -13.10 -1.33
CA GLU A 32 8.99 -12.64 -2.28
C GLU A 32 9.28 -11.13 -2.16
N SER A 33 8.23 -10.33 -1.91
CA SER A 33 8.34 -8.89 -1.71
C SER A 33 9.18 -8.54 -0.47
N THR A 34 9.00 -9.28 0.64
CA THR A 34 9.82 -9.12 1.85
C THR A 34 11.26 -9.59 1.62
N ASN A 35 11.49 -10.65 0.85
CA ASN A 35 12.84 -11.03 0.41
C ASN A 35 13.55 -9.92 -0.40
N LYS A 36 12.82 -9.20 -1.25
CA LYS A 36 13.34 -8.00 -1.96
C LYS A 36 13.67 -6.86 -0.98
N LEU A 37 12.86 -6.68 0.06
CA LEU A 37 13.10 -5.70 1.13
C LEU A 37 14.35 -6.04 1.97
N ILE A 38 14.53 -7.31 2.36
CA ILE A 38 15.73 -7.79 3.07
C ILE A 38 17.00 -7.49 2.26
N ARG A 39 16.99 -7.78 0.94
CA ARG A 39 18.12 -7.47 0.04
C ARG A 39 18.41 -5.96 -0.01
N ARG A 40 17.38 -5.10 0.00
CA ARG A 40 17.54 -3.63 0.06
C ARG A 40 18.13 -3.16 1.39
N TYR A 41 17.58 -3.62 2.53
CA TYR A 41 18.10 -3.27 3.85
C TYR A 41 19.56 -3.71 4.05
N ARG A 42 19.95 -4.91 3.62
CA ARG A 42 21.35 -5.37 3.71
C ARG A 42 22.33 -4.50 2.93
N LYS A 43 21.93 -3.92 1.79
CA LYS A 43 22.75 -2.97 1.02
C LYS A 43 22.87 -1.60 1.71
N ASN A 44 21.79 -1.12 2.31
CA ASN A 44 21.66 0.26 2.80
C ASN A 44 21.98 0.43 4.30
N VAL A 45 22.12 -0.64 5.08
CA VAL A 45 22.47 -0.59 6.51
C VAL A 45 23.94 -0.27 6.74
N PHE A 46 24.22 0.66 7.66
CA PHE A 46 25.55 1.19 7.97
C PHE A 46 26.50 0.20 8.66
N ARG A 47 25.98 -0.78 9.43
CA ARG A 47 26.78 -1.76 10.16
C ARG A 47 27.33 -2.85 9.21
N LYS A 48 28.31 -2.50 8.36
CA LYS A 48 28.98 -3.41 7.40
C LYS A 48 30.25 -4.06 7.95
N TYR A 49 30.75 -3.60 9.11
CA TYR A 49 31.95 -4.13 9.76
C TYR A 49 31.81 -5.54 10.37
N SER A 50 30.58 -6.02 10.59
CA SER A 50 30.31 -7.36 11.14
C SER A 50 29.01 -7.92 10.58
N ARG A 51 29.05 -9.18 10.13
CA ARG A 51 27.88 -9.90 9.60
C ARG A 51 26.76 -10.02 10.64
N VAL A 52 27.11 -10.27 11.91
CA VAL A 52 26.14 -10.40 13.01
C VAL A 52 25.44 -9.07 13.25
N LYS A 53 26.21 -7.98 13.41
CA LYS A 53 25.67 -6.63 13.62
C LYS A 53 24.93 -6.06 12.40
N ASN A 54 25.25 -6.53 11.19
CA ASN A 54 24.47 -6.26 9.98
C ASN A 54 23.08 -6.90 10.05
N LEU A 55 23.02 -8.22 10.33
CA LEU A 55 21.78 -8.98 10.37
C LEU A 55 20.86 -8.54 11.54
N GLU A 56 21.43 -8.26 12.71
CA GLU A 56 20.71 -7.67 13.86
C GLU A 56 19.98 -6.37 13.48
N ALA A 57 20.68 -5.45 12.80
CA ALA A 57 20.10 -4.18 12.36
C ALA A 57 19.08 -4.33 11.20
N VAL A 58 19.25 -5.32 10.33
CA VAL A 58 18.27 -5.64 9.28
C VAL A 58 17.01 -6.27 9.87
N PHE A 59 17.15 -7.15 10.86
CA PHE A 59 16.04 -7.77 11.57
C PHE A 59 15.23 -6.75 12.36
N GLY A 60 15.88 -5.84 13.10
CA GLY A 60 15.18 -4.75 13.79
C GLY A 60 14.40 -3.82 12.85
N ARG A 61 14.95 -3.51 11.66
CA ARG A 61 14.21 -2.77 10.61
C ARG A 61 13.05 -3.57 10.03
N LEU A 62 13.18 -4.88 9.88
CA LEU A 62 12.10 -5.74 9.39
C LEU A 62 10.96 -5.82 10.41
N LEU A 63 11.25 -6.01 11.69
CA LEU A 63 10.25 -6.00 12.77
C LEU A 63 9.45 -4.70 12.80
N ALA A 64 10.14 -3.55 12.79
CA ALA A 64 9.48 -2.24 12.71
C ALA A 64 8.65 -2.09 11.43
N ALA A 65 9.08 -2.67 10.30
CA ALA A 65 8.31 -2.66 9.05
C ALA A 65 7.05 -3.56 9.12
N THR A 66 7.07 -4.66 9.86
CA THR A 66 5.96 -5.63 9.99
C THR A 66 4.99 -5.33 11.13
N ASP A 67 5.30 -4.39 12.01
CA ASP A 67 4.43 -3.97 13.12
C ASP A 67 3.04 -3.51 12.60
N PRO A 68 1.94 -4.15 13.02
CA PRO A 68 0.58 -3.81 12.55
C PRO A 68 0.16 -2.37 12.89
N TYR A 69 0.52 -1.86 14.07
CA TYR A 69 0.16 -0.53 14.52
C TYR A 69 0.95 0.54 13.76
N VAL A 70 2.25 0.31 13.53
CA VAL A 70 3.03 1.21 12.67
C VAL A 70 2.60 1.08 11.20
N ALA A 71 2.09 -0.08 10.76
CA ALA A 71 1.56 -0.26 9.42
C ALA A 71 0.24 0.50 9.18
N SER A 72 -0.69 0.51 10.13
CA SER A 72 -1.95 1.26 10.01
C SER A 72 -1.75 2.78 9.96
N LEU A 73 -0.67 3.29 10.57
CA LEU A 73 -0.31 4.71 10.54
C LEU A 73 0.43 5.15 9.27
N ARG A 74 0.83 4.22 8.39
CA ARG A 74 1.53 4.57 7.13
C ARG A 74 0.55 4.81 6.00
N LYS A 75 0.71 5.92 5.29
CA LYS A 75 0.03 6.17 4.01
C LYS A 75 0.43 5.06 3.01
N PRO A 76 -0.50 4.21 2.53
CA PRO A 76 -0.19 3.18 1.54
C PRO A 76 0.04 3.81 0.15
N PRO A 77 0.84 3.18 -0.72
CA PRO A 77 0.97 3.65 -2.10
C PRO A 77 -0.35 3.42 -2.85
N GLN A 78 -0.88 4.49 -3.46
CA GLN A 78 -2.07 4.40 -4.31
C GLN A 78 -1.81 3.43 -5.49
N LYS A 79 -2.75 2.50 -5.69
CA LYS A 79 -2.74 1.56 -6.83
C LYS A 79 -3.89 1.90 -7.75
N LYS A 80 -3.60 2.07 -9.04
CA LYS A 80 -4.65 2.16 -10.08
C LYS A 80 -5.31 0.79 -10.23
N LEU A 81 -6.61 0.72 -9.98
CA LEU A 81 -7.40 -0.47 -10.29
C LEU A 81 -7.51 -0.65 -11.81
N LYS A 82 -7.68 -1.88 -12.25
CA LYS A 82 -7.98 -2.24 -13.65
C LYS A 82 -9.33 -2.91 -13.68
N SER A 83 -10.11 -2.68 -14.73
CA SER A 83 -11.34 -3.43 -14.98
C SER A 83 -11.05 -4.92 -15.16
N LEU A 84 -11.96 -5.75 -14.66
CA LEU A 84 -11.99 -7.19 -14.93
C LEU A 84 -12.72 -7.45 -16.26
N LEU A 85 -12.54 -8.66 -16.80
CA LEU A 85 -13.32 -9.16 -17.93
C LEU A 85 -14.76 -9.49 -17.47
N PRO A 86 -15.79 -9.32 -18.32
CA PRO A 86 -17.18 -9.61 -17.94
C PRO A 86 -17.35 -11.07 -17.48
N ASP A 87 -16.86 -12.04 -18.25
CA ASP A 87 -16.86 -13.47 -17.90
C ASP A 87 -16.21 -13.77 -16.54
N ALA A 88 -15.24 -12.94 -16.11
CA ALA A 88 -14.59 -13.10 -14.82
C ALA A 88 -15.40 -12.50 -13.67
N ILE A 89 -16.25 -11.51 -13.93
CA ILE A 89 -17.16 -10.91 -12.96
C ILE A 89 -18.31 -11.89 -12.65
N ASP A 90 -18.88 -12.52 -13.69
CA ASP A 90 -19.96 -13.53 -13.56
C ASP A 90 -19.53 -14.76 -12.72
N LEU A 91 -18.22 -15.05 -12.65
CA LEU A 91 -17.64 -16.14 -11.86
C LEU A 91 -17.29 -15.76 -10.41
N LEU A 92 -17.41 -14.47 -10.03
CA LEU A 92 -17.09 -14.03 -8.67
C LEU A 92 -18.30 -14.15 -7.75
N LEU A 93 -18.18 -15.00 -6.74
CA LEU A 93 -19.06 -14.97 -5.56
C LEU A 93 -18.73 -13.73 -4.74
N GLN A 94 -19.70 -12.85 -4.53
CA GLN A 94 -19.56 -11.76 -3.56
C GLN A 94 -19.43 -12.33 -2.15
N PRO A 95 -18.52 -11.81 -1.31
CA PRO A 95 -18.44 -12.24 0.08
C PRO A 95 -19.70 -11.79 0.81
N LYS A 96 -20.48 -12.73 1.34
CA LYS A 96 -21.63 -12.42 2.20
C LYS A 96 -21.14 -11.65 3.42
N THR A 97 -21.43 -10.35 3.48
CA THR A 97 -21.32 -9.56 4.70
C THR A 97 -22.40 -10.06 5.68
N ARG A 98 -22.27 -9.74 6.96
CA ARG A 98 -23.27 -10.11 7.98
C ARG A 98 -24.46 -9.14 8.00
N GLU A 99 -24.73 -8.51 6.85
CA GLU A 99 -25.58 -7.34 6.69
C GLU A 99 -26.75 -7.61 5.72
N ASP A 100 -26.89 -8.83 5.20
CA ASP A 100 -28.05 -9.30 4.41
C ASP A 100 -29.38 -9.34 5.22
N GLU A 101 -29.38 -8.83 6.46
CA GLU A 101 -30.55 -8.55 7.30
C GLU A 101 -30.43 -7.14 7.92
N VAL A 102 -30.75 -6.08 7.15
CA VAL A 102 -31.64 -4.96 7.51
C VAL A 102 -31.63 -3.86 6.43
N ASN A 103 -32.81 -3.67 5.84
CA ASN A 103 -33.40 -2.50 5.17
C ASN A 103 -32.67 -1.72 4.04
N GLU A 104 -33.45 -1.57 2.97
CA GLU A 104 -33.33 -0.56 1.93
C GLU A 104 -33.67 0.86 2.48
N ASP A 105 -33.34 1.89 1.69
CA ASP A 105 -33.61 3.33 1.92
C ASP A 105 -32.78 4.08 2.98
N GLU A 106 -31.66 4.66 2.56
CA GLU A 106 -31.38 6.10 2.78
C GLU A 106 -30.38 6.59 1.70
N VAL A 107 -30.75 7.67 1.00
CA VAL A 107 -29.98 8.26 -0.10
C VAL A 107 -29.52 9.66 0.34
N ASP A 108 -28.26 9.77 0.74
CA ASP A 108 -27.62 11.07 0.97
C ASP A 108 -26.76 11.42 -0.24
N GLU A 109 -27.36 12.19 -1.16
CA GLU A 109 -26.61 13.09 -2.03
C GLU A 109 -26.16 14.29 -1.17
N ASP A 110 -24.86 14.57 -1.09
CA ASP A 110 -24.38 15.90 -0.68
C ASP A 110 -23.06 16.25 -1.37
N GLU A 111 -23.25 17.03 -2.44
CA GLU A 111 -22.48 18.18 -2.95
C GLU A 111 -20.94 18.16 -3.13
N VAL A 112 -20.53 19.11 -3.98
CA VAL A 112 -19.18 19.33 -4.49
C VAL A 112 -18.61 20.54 -3.76
N ASP A 113 -17.39 20.46 -3.23
CA ASP A 113 -16.68 21.63 -2.70
C ASP A 113 -15.31 21.81 -3.37
N GLU A 114 -14.94 23.08 -3.53
CA GLU A 114 -14.04 23.57 -4.58
C GLU A 114 -12.56 23.65 -4.17
N ASP A 115 -11.67 23.77 -5.17
CA ASP A 115 -10.23 23.98 -4.96
C ASP A 115 -9.95 25.41 -4.41
N GLU A 116 -9.71 25.55 -3.10
CA GLU A 116 -9.10 26.79 -2.57
C GLU A 116 -7.58 26.79 -2.79
N VAL A 117 -7.10 27.88 -3.40
CA VAL A 117 -5.69 28.10 -3.73
C VAL A 117 -5.13 29.19 -2.81
N ASP A 118 -4.32 28.81 -1.82
CA ASP A 118 -3.71 29.76 -0.90
C ASP A 118 -2.64 30.64 -1.59
N GLU A 119 -2.96 31.92 -1.83
CA GLU A 119 -2.02 32.97 -2.21
C GLU A 119 -1.30 33.56 -0.97
N ASP A 120 -0.13 33.03 -0.60
CA ASP A 120 0.76 33.70 0.36
C ASP A 120 1.45 34.94 -0.26
N LYS A 121 0.84 36.10 -0.06
CA LYS A 121 1.54 37.40 0.14
C LYS A 121 1.72 37.55 1.66
N VAL A 122 2.75 38.13 2.27
CA VAL A 122 3.63 39.30 2.02
C VAL A 122 4.90 39.11 2.92
N VAL A 123 6.01 39.85 2.92
CA VAL A 123 6.40 41.21 2.46
C VAL A 123 7.86 41.16 1.96
N GLU A 124 8.23 41.97 0.95
CA GLU A 124 9.62 42.38 0.73
C GLU A 124 9.90 43.68 1.51
N ASN A 125 10.86 43.63 2.45
CA ASN A 125 11.35 44.83 3.15
C ASN A 125 12.72 45.22 2.59
N GLU A 126 12.72 46.03 1.55
CA GLU A 126 13.89 46.82 1.17
C GLU A 126 13.92 48.09 2.03
N VAL A 127 15.03 48.30 2.76
CA VAL A 127 15.36 49.58 3.38
C VAL A 127 16.76 49.94 2.95
N ASP A 128 16.84 50.67 1.85
CA ASP A 128 18.07 51.30 1.39
C ASP A 128 18.51 52.36 2.41
N ASN A 129 19.69 52.16 2.98
CA ASN A 129 20.47 53.24 3.57
C ASN A 129 21.58 53.58 2.58
N ASP A 130 21.47 54.72 1.91
CA ASP A 130 22.62 55.49 1.38
C ASP A 130 22.13 56.86 0.86
N GLU A 131 22.00 57.86 1.74
CA GLU A 131 21.96 59.28 1.35
C GLU A 131 23.35 59.92 1.46
N HIS A 132 23.98 60.04 0.29
CA HIS A 132 24.85 61.10 -0.21
C HIS A 132 25.62 62.07 0.73
N ASP A 133 26.91 62.22 0.35
CA ASP A 133 27.67 63.47 0.16
C ASP A 133 28.40 64.22 1.31
N LEU A 134 29.69 64.43 1.03
CA LEU A 134 30.50 65.65 1.25
C LEU A 134 30.73 66.17 2.69
N ILE A 135 31.96 65.96 3.19
CA ILE A 135 33.04 66.99 3.29
C ILE A 135 34.37 66.31 3.67
#